data_AF-A0A8I0Q7L4-F1
#
_entry.id   AF-A0A8I0Q7L4-F1
#
_cell.length_a   1.000
_cell.length_b   1.000
_cell.length_c   1.000
_cell.angle_alpha   90.00
_cell.angle_beta   90.00
_cell.angle_gamma   90.00
#
_symmetry.space_group_name_H-M   'P 1'
#
loop_
_entity.id
_entity.type
_entity.pdbx_description
1 polymer ?
#
loop_
_entity_poly.entity_id
_entity_poly.type
_entity_poly.pdbx_seq_one_letter_code
_entity_poly.pdbx_strand_id
1 'polypeptide(L)'
;MELAEKMAMQNIRPDFSTCNALTRIVRCLFAEKLLDENKLEIFDDENVVKYRLSDGELVLQMNQTTVFPANTVINRGDIILEAANGSKTQIQSHEELIDILKNEFSFKLTAEGIAKFNKDVANSIHNDRLARKHRAKWREIIARNMEKDGVSHFVEWVRNHHSMREGATLLDQWGALEGHPYYPTWKSRPGLNDENIEALSAEFGARVTLYMGAIQADMVYCEKMPHIQDIHQWLSSAFPGIWNEWCNWLQNQNQNPQKWLPIPLHPWHLEHWVVEHFAKEIDEGILLPFGPEIETAPSMSFRTMLPTAPELPFIKLPVAIWMTSEMRSLQAKSIHMGPRISTIIENILNVEKGFDGKLDFFREEAAWHFRHKDRMDDAEGKFLSVVFRDTDAWKRNDNSIAITVASLFTELPHKSHPLISELIALSGDTPEAWFRHYTRVILKPVLAMYLIYGVALEAHQQNTQVLFDDSGRAVAMLIRDFGDGRSWAPALRKQGYDLKPYIWPGILPTVFEDDIEPVRTFVVDACLVSHLHEIALCLTHLYCIPDNRFWKVIGEELDLVFKELHPRLDDSFWHQEREHFMNHPWYTRSLMSMHLQQYTDYRLQHGLNNPLVDLHVGNSWTKENNYE
;
A
#
# COMPACT_ATOMS: atom_id res chain seq x y z
N MET A 1 0.27 36.59 -30.96
CA MET A 1 -1.12 36.69 -31.48
C MET A 1 -1.75 35.30 -31.66
N GLU A 2 -1.07 34.32 -32.26
CA GLU A 2 -1.55 32.92 -32.30
C GLU A 2 -1.61 32.18 -30.94
N LEU A 3 -0.86 32.65 -29.92
CA LEU A 3 -0.98 32.11 -28.56
C LEU A 3 -2.24 32.64 -27.81
N ALA A 4 -2.72 33.84 -28.17
CA ALA A 4 -3.84 34.49 -27.49
C ALA A 4 -5.20 33.99 -27.99
N GLU A 5 -5.29 33.55 -29.26
CA GLU A 5 -6.52 32.98 -29.82
C GLU A 5 -6.76 31.51 -29.42
N LYS A 6 -5.75 30.80 -28.90
CA LYS A 6 -5.95 29.49 -28.26
C LYS A 6 -6.49 29.56 -26.83
N MET A 7 -6.40 30.72 -26.17
CA MET A 7 -6.81 30.93 -24.77
C MET A 7 -8.30 31.31 -24.62
N ALA A 8 -9.09 31.27 -25.69
CA ALA A 8 -10.54 31.45 -25.65
C ALA A 8 -11.32 30.12 -25.61
N MET A 9 -10.71 29.04 -25.08
CA MET A 9 -11.46 27.88 -24.64
C MET A 9 -12.01 28.20 -23.25
N GLN A 10 -13.33 28.03 -23.09
CA GLN A 10 -14.05 28.19 -21.83
C GLN A 10 -13.21 27.70 -20.63
N ASN A 11 -13.15 28.46 -19.54
CA ASN A 11 -12.59 28.03 -18.24
C ASN A 11 -13.37 26.82 -17.72
N ILE A 12 -13.14 25.65 -18.31
CA ILE A 12 -13.69 24.37 -17.89
C ILE A 12 -12.80 23.94 -16.72
N ARG A 13 -13.35 24.01 -15.52
CA ARG A 13 -12.68 23.49 -14.34
C ARG A 13 -12.34 22.01 -14.59
N PRO A 14 -11.11 21.56 -14.28
CA PRO A 14 -10.75 20.16 -14.43
C PRO A 14 -11.71 19.25 -13.64
N ASP A 15 -11.91 18.02 -14.13
CA ASP A 15 -12.68 17.04 -13.38
C ASP A 15 -11.93 16.57 -12.12
N PHE A 16 -12.65 15.82 -11.27
CA PHE A 16 -12.09 15.30 -10.02
C PHE A 16 -10.77 14.56 -10.21
N SER A 17 -10.66 13.67 -11.21
CA SER A 17 -9.49 12.82 -11.40
C SER A 17 -8.26 13.64 -11.79
N THR A 18 -8.44 14.68 -12.62
CA THR A 18 -7.36 15.64 -12.92
C THR A 18 -6.98 16.48 -11.70
N CYS A 19 -7.95 17.00 -10.95
CA CYS A 19 -7.66 17.73 -9.71
C CYS A 19 -6.90 16.86 -8.70
N ASN A 20 -7.30 15.60 -8.53
CA ASN A 20 -6.62 14.64 -7.66
C ASN A 20 -5.16 14.39 -8.10
N ALA A 21 -4.89 14.29 -9.41
CA ALA A 21 -3.52 14.20 -9.91
C ALA A 21 -2.69 15.45 -9.56
N LEU A 22 -3.24 16.65 -9.75
CA LEU A 22 -2.58 17.90 -9.41
C LEU A 22 -2.30 18.01 -7.91
N THR A 23 -3.26 17.67 -7.05
CA THR A 23 -3.08 17.63 -5.59
C THR A 23 -1.91 16.73 -5.19
N ARG A 24 -1.81 15.55 -5.82
CA ARG A 24 -0.74 14.57 -5.59
C ARG A 24 0.62 15.06 -6.05
N ILE A 25 0.67 15.70 -7.21
CA ILE A 25 1.89 16.31 -7.74
C ILE A 25 2.37 17.40 -6.80
N VAL A 26 1.49 18.33 -6.41
CA VAL A 26 1.80 19.39 -5.45
C VAL A 26 2.34 18.80 -4.14
N ARG A 27 1.68 17.76 -3.59
CA ARG A 27 2.16 17.11 -2.37
C ARG A 27 3.57 16.53 -2.54
N CYS A 28 3.84 15.80 -3.63
CA CYS A 28 5.18 15.26 -3.91
C CYS A 28 6.24 16.34 -4.13
N LEU A 29 5.90 17.45 -4.79
CA LEU A 29 6.83 18.56 -5.05
C LEU A 29 7.45 19.12 -3.77
N PHE A 30 6.66 19.20 -2.71
CA PHE A 30 7.12 19.70 -1.40
C PHE A 30 7.63 18.60 -0.48
N ALA A 31 6.94 17.45 -0.39
CA ALA A 31 7.36 16.34 0.45
C ALA A 31 8.75 15.82 0.04
N GLU A 32 8.98 15.62 -1.26
CA GLU A 32 10.26 15.14 -1.80
C GLU A 32 11.31 16.26 -1.99
N LYS A 33 10.99 17.50 -1.58
CA LYS A 33 11.88 18.67 -1.70
C LYS A 33 12.36 18.89 -3.14
N LEU A 34 11.43 18.77 -4.09
CA LEU A 34 11.68 18.99 -5.51
C LEU A 34 11.71 20.48 -5.85
N LEU A 35 10.96 21.29 -5.12
CA LEU A 35 10.97 22.74 -5.20
C LEU A 35 11.69 23.34 -4.00
N ASP A 36 12.23 24.55 -4.18
CA ASP A 36 12.86 25.31 -3.11
C ASP A 36 11.81 25.89 -2.16
N GLU A 37 11.70 25.30 -0.96
CA GLU A 37 10.73 25.70 0.06
C GLU A 37 10.88 27.17 0.51
N ASN A 38 12.06 27.79 0.33
CA ASN A 38 12.28 29.19 0.69
C ASN A 38 11.55 30.18 -0.22
N LYS A 39 11.05 29.72 -1.38
CA LYS A 39 10.25 30.54 -2.31
C LYS A 39 8.76 30.45 -2.05
N LEU A 40 8.35 29.69 -1.03
CA LEU A 40 6.96 29.49 -0.65
C LEU A 40 6.49 30.63 0.25
N GLU A 41 5.49 31.38 -0.22
CA GLU A 41 4.80 32.42 0.53
C GLU A 41 3.41 31.88 0.96
N ILE A 42 3.17 31.77 2.26
CA ILE A 42 1.92 31.24 2.82
C ILE A 42 1.05 32.40 3.32
N PHE A 43 -0.20 32.44 2.87
CA PHE A 43 -1.20 33.44 3.26
C PHE A 43 -2.34 32.72 3.98
N ASP A 44 -2.18 32.51 5.29
CA ASP A 44 -3.05 31.68 6.13
C ASP A 44 -4.51 32.17 6.16
N ASP A 45 -4.72 33.50 6.17
CA ASP A 45 -6.06 34.10 6.20
C ASP A 45 -6.91 33.77 4.95
N GLU A 46 -6.26 33.38 3.85
CA GLU A 46 -6.90 33.13 2.55
C GLU A 46 -6.83 31.64 2.12
N ASN A 47 -6.15 30.77 2.86
CA ASN A 47 -5.75 29.41 2.41
C ASN A 47 -5.06 29.45 1.03
N VAL A 48 -4.20 30.44 0.81
CA VAL A 48 -3.47 30.63 -0.45
C VAL A 48 -1.99 30.41 -0.21
N VAL A 49 -1.36 29.65 -1.10
CA VAL A 49 0.09 29.47 -1.13
C VAL A 49 0.61 29.96 -2.46
N LYS A 50 1.63 30.81 -2.46
CA LYS A 50 2.29 31.32 -3.67
C LYS A 50 3.72 30.79 -3.75
N TYR A 51 4.16 30.45 -4.95
CA TYR A 51 5.53 30.05 -5.25
C TYR A 51 6.06 30.90 -6.40
N ARG A 52 7.12 31.67 -6.15
CA ARG A 52 7.74 32.53 -7.17
C ARG A 52 8.72 31.72 -8.01
N LEU A 53 8.56 31.74 -9.33
CA LEU A 53 9.46 31.05 -10.25
C LEU A 53 10.82 31.78 -10.32
N SER A 54 11.87 31.06 -10.72
CA SER A 54 13.24 31.60 -10.79
C SER A 54 13.43 32.67 -11.85
N ASP A 55 12.52 32.79 -12.81
CA ASP A 55 12.51 33.90 -13.77
C ASP A 55 12.17 35.26 -13.13
N GLY A 56 11.58 35.26 -11.93
CA GLY A 56 11.15 36.44 -11.20
C GLY A 56 9.89 37.12 -11.77
N GLU A 57 9.38 36.66 -12.91
CA GLU A 57 8.25 37.25 -13.64
C GLU A 57 6.94 36.50 -13.43
N LEU A 58 7.02 35.21 -13.07
CA LEU A 58 5.87 34.33 -12.89
C LEU A 58 5.72 33.90 -11.42
N VAL A 59 4.47 33.85 -10.97
CA VAL A 59 4.08 33.36 -9.64
C VAL A 59 3.02 32.28 -9.80
N LEU A 60 3.29 31.11 -9.21
CA LEU A 60 2.32 30.03 -9.11
C LEU A 60 1.49 30.21 -7.83
N GLN A 61 0.22 30.60 -7.97
CA GLN A 61 -0.73 30.72 -6.88
C GLN A 61 -1.57 29.44 -6.76
N MET A 62 -1.58 28.82 -5.59
CA MET A 62 -2.33 27.62 -5.27
C MET A 62 -3.41 27.93 -4.24
N ASN A 63 -4.68 27.95 -4.66
CA ASN A 63 -5.82 28.29 -3.81
C ASN A 63 -6.33 27.07 -3.00
N GLN A 64 -6.96 27.31 -1.85
CA GLN A 64 -7.42 26.25 -0.94
C GLN A 64 -6.31 25.24 -0.62
N THR A 65 -5.14 25.76 -0.28
CA THR A 65 -3.95 24.98 0.05
C THR A 65 -3.74 25.01 1.55
N THR A 66 -3.57 23.83 2.13
CA THR A 66 -3.27 23.68 3.56
C THR A 66 -1.92 23.03 3.71
N VAL A 67 -1.09 23.59 4.60
CA VAL A 67 0.19 23.03 5.01
C VAL A 67 -0.01 22.27 6.31
N PHE A 68 0.41 21.01 6.32
CA PHE A 68 0.36 20.10 7.45
C PHE A 68 1.79 19.72 7.88
N PRO A 69 1.96 19.15 9.09
CA PRO A 69 3.25 18.60 9.53
C PRO A 69 3.83 17.57 8.55
N ALA A 70 5.14 17.28 8.70
CA ALA A 70 5.89 16.37 7.83
C ALA A 70 5.90 16.81 6.35
N ASN A 71 6.21 18.09 6.10
CA ASN A 71 6.34 18.70 4.77
C ASN A 71 5.12 18.44 3.84
N THR A 72 3.92 18.31 4.41
CA THR A 72 2.74 17.93 3.63
C THR A 72 1.97 19.17 3.19
N VAL A 73 1.98 19.44 1.88
CA VAL A 73 1.19 20.52 1.27
C VAL A 73 0.07 19.89 0.46
N ILE A 74 -1.19 20.19 0.80
CA ILE A 74 -2.37 19.66 0.10
C ILE A 74 -3.14 20.81 -0.52
N ASN A 75 -3.12 20.88 -1.85
CA ASN A 75 -3.90 21.82 -2.64
C ASN A 75 -5.23 21.18 -3.09
N ARG A 76 -6.37 21.81 -2.76
CA ARG A 76 -7.72 21.34 -3.18
C ARG A 76 -8.43 22.30 -4.13
N GLY A 77 -7.88 23.50 -4.31
CA GLY A 77 -8.44 24.54 -5.17
C GLY A 77 -7.73 24.63 -6.50
N ASP A 78 -7.99 25.72 -7.21
CA ASP A 78 -7.38 25.95 -8.51
C ASP A 78 -5.92 26.41 -8.37
N ILE A 79 -5.11 26.05 -9.35
CA ILE A 79 -3.72 26.50 -9.49
C ILE A 79 -3.68 27.55 -10.61
N ILE A 80 -3.14 28.72 -10.32
CA ILE A 80 -3.12 29.89 -11.21
C ILE A 80 -1.68 30.33 -11.42
N LEU A 81 -1.27 30.49 -12.67
CA LEU A 81 -0.04 31.16 -13.06
C LEU A 81 -0.32 32.65 -13.26
N GLU A 82 0.31 33.49 -12.44
CA GLU A 82 0.20 34.95 -12.49
C GLU A 82 1.49 35.55 -13.05
N ALA A 83 1.36 36.39 -14.09
CA ALA A 83 2.48 37.10 -14.68
C ALA A 83 2.63 38.51 -14.08
N ALA A 84 3.82 39.10 -14.18
CA ALA A 84 4.13 40.45 -13.67
C ALA A 84 3.20 41.56 -14.19
N ASN A 85 2.56 41.38 -15.35
CA ASN A 85 1.58 42.31 -15.91
C ASN A 85 0.14 42.13 -15.35
N GLY A 86 -0.05 41.24 -14.37
CA GLY A 86 -1.33 40.91 -13.74
C GLY A 86 -2.18 39.89 -14.51
N SER A 87 -1.69 39.36 -15.63
CA SER A 87 -2.39 38.29 -16.38
C SER A 87 -2.40 37.00 -15.56
N LYS A 88 -3.57 36.35 -15.49
CA LYS A 88 -3.78 35.09 -14.75
C LYS A 88 -4.22 33.99 -15.69
N THR A 89 -3.55 32.85 -15.63
CA THR A 89 -3.89 31.65 -16.39
C THR A 89 -4.12 30.49 -15.43
N GLN A 90 -5.29 29.85 -15.47
CA GLN A 90 -5.54 28.66 -14.68
C GLN A 90 -4.81 27.46 -15.30
N ILE A 91 -4.08 26.70 -14.49
CA ILE A 91 -3.49 25.44 -14.90
C ILE A 91 -4.58 24.35 -14.91
N GLN A 92 -4.75 23.70 -16.05
CA GLN A 92 -5.83 22.74 -16.29
C GLN A 92 -5.36 21.28 -16.33
N SER A 93 -4.06 21.03 -16.48
CA SER A 93 -3.52 19.67 -16.53
C SER A 93 -2.18 19.49 -15.80
N HIS A 94 -1.84 18.23 -15.51
CA HIS A 94 -0.54 17.88 -14.94
C HIS A 94 0.61 18.15 -15.91
N GLU A 95 0.40 18.00 -17.23
CA GLU A 95 1.44 18.32 -18.22
C GLU A 95 1.79 19.81 -18.21
N GLU A 96 0.79 20.68 -18.13
CA GLU A 96 0.99 22.13 -18.01
C GLU A 96 1.77 22.49 -16.74
N LEU A 97 1.38 21.90 -15.59
CA LEU A 97 2.08 22.13 -14.32
C LEU A 97 3.55 21.70 -14.40
N ILE A 98 3.82 20.52 -14.95
CA ILE A 98 5.20 20.00 -15.08
C ILE A 98 6.00 20.85 -16.07
N ASP A 99 5.41 21.30 -17.18
CA ASP A 99 6.12 22.14 -18.16
C ASP A 99 6.53 23.50 -17.58
N ILE A 100 5.64 24.11 -16.79
CA ILE A 100 5.91 25.37 -16.06
C ILE A 100 7.03 25.17 -15.04
N LEU A 101 7.00 24.06 -14.28
CA LEU A 101 7.92 23.82 -13.17
C LEU A 101 9.23 23.14 -13.56
N LYS A 102 9.40 22.62 -14.78
CA LYS A 102 10.54 21.75 -15.16
C LYS A 102 11.94 22.32 -14.87
N ASN A 103 12.08 23.65 -14.83
CA ASN A 103 13.34 24.34 -14.54
C ASN A 103 13.52 24.67 -13.05
N GLU A 104 12.50 24.44 -12.22
CA GLU A 104 12.51 24.67 -10.77
C GLU A 104 12.89 23.41 -9.97
N PHE A 105 12.94 22.24 -10.61
CA PHE A 105 13.27 20.98 -9.93
C PHE A 105 14.70 20.99 -9.37
N SER A 106 14.88 20.39 -8.20
CA SER A 106 16.17 20.23 -7.52
C SER A 106 17.19 19.38 -8.31
N PHE A 107 16.76 18.73 -9.38
CA PHE A 107 17.62 18.03 -10.33
C PHE A 107 17.15 18.27 -11.77
N LYS A 108 18.07 18.10 -12.74
CA LYS A 108 17.78 18.29 -14.15
C LYS A 108 16.90 17.16 -14.69
N LEU A 109 15.71 17.50 -15.17
CA LEU A 109 14.80 16.56 -15.82
C LEU A 109 15.23 16.22 -17.26
N THR A 110 15.02 14.97 -17.67
CA THR A 110 15.16 14.55 -19.07
C THR A 110 13.82 14.62 -19.79
N ALA A 111 13.83 14.89 -21.10
CA ALA A 111 12.59 14.92 -21.90
C ALA A 111 11.85 13.57 -21.86
N GLU A 112 12.59 12.46 -21.85
CA GLU A 112 12.04 11.11 -21.74
C GLU A 112 11.44 10.85 -20.35
N GLY A 113 12.09 11.27 -19.26
CA GLY A 113 11.56 11.15 -17.91
C GLY A 113 10.23 11.90 -17.73
N ILE A 114 10.16 13.15 -18.23
CA ILE A 114 8.93 13.95 -18.25
C ILE A 114 7.84 13.26 -19.08
N ALA A 115 8.18 12.80 -20.29
CA ALA A 115 7.20 12.16 -21.18
C ALA A 115 6.62 10.88 -20.57
N LYS A 116 7.47 10.05 -19.95
CA LYS A 116 7.04 8.81 -19.28
C LYS A 116 6.20 9.11 -18.05
N PHE A 117 6.58 10.09 -17.23
CA PHE A 117 5.80 10.53 -16.07
C PHE A 117 4.40 11.02 -16.48
N ASN A 118 4.34 11.96 -17.42
CA ASN A 118 3.07 12.52 -17.91
C ASN A 118 2.16 11.43 -18.50
N LYS A 119 2.72 10.47 -19.24
CA LYS A 119 1.96 9.33 -19.77
C LYS A 119 1.34 8.46 -18.67
N ASP A 120 2.11 8.16 -17.62
CA ASP A 120 1.65 7.28 -16.54
C ASP A 120 0.64 7.98 -15.60
N VAL A 121 0.78 9.30 -15.40
CA VAL A 121 -0.22 10.15 -14.71
C VAL A 121 -1.51 10.21 -15.53
N ALA A 122 -1.44 10.47 -16.84
CA ALA A 122 -2.61 10.49 -17.72
C ALA A 122 -3.35 9.13 -17.71
N ASN A 123 -2.61 8.01 -17.73
CA ASN A 123 -3.20 6.68 -17.57
C ASN A 123 -3.88 6.50 -16.21
N SER A 124 -3.32 7.04 -15.12
CA SER A 124 -3.95 7.00 -13.80
C SER A 124 -5.26 7.80 -13.78
N ILE A 125 -5.28 9.00 -14.36
CA ILE A 125 -6.49 9.83 -14.47
C ILE A 125 -7.57 9.09 -15.25
N HIS A 126 -7.24 8.48 -16.38
CA HIS A 126 -8.19 7.70 -17.19
C HIS A 126 -8.79 6.52 -16.41
N ASN A 127 -7.94 5.71 -15.77
CA ASN A 127 -8.38 4.55 -14.99
C ASN A 127 -9.22 4.97 -13.77
N ASP A 128 -8.89 6.09 -13.13
CA ASP A 128 -9.66 6.67 -12.02
C ASP A 128 -11.06 7.11 -12.46
N ARG A 129 -11.20 7.72 -13.65
CA ARG A 129 -12.50 8.08 -14.24
C ARG A 129 -13.38 6.85 -14.47
N LEU A 130 -12.81 5.78 -15.04
CA LEU A 130 -13.53 4.50 -15.23
C LEU A 130 -14.01 3.92 -13.90
N ALA A 131 -13.11 3.85 -12.92
CA ALA A 131 -13.42 3.33 -11.59
C ALA A 131 -14.50 4.16 -10.88
N ARG A 132 -14.45 5.49 -10.95
CA ARG A 132 -15.46 6.37 -10.34
C ARG A 132 -16.82 6.28 -11.03
N LYS A 133 -16.84 6.13 -12.36
CA LYS A 133 -18.08 5.88 -13.12
C LYS A 133 -18.73 4.55 -12.69
N HIS A 134 -17.95 3.49 -12.52
CA HIS A 134 -18.45 2.23 -11.98
C HIS A 134 -18.92 2.38 -10.53
N ARG A 135 -18.12 3.06 -9.69
CA ARG A 135 -18.41 3.30 -8.27
C ARG A 135 -19.76 3.99 -8.05
N ALA A 136 -20.14 4.94 -8.88
CA ALA A 136 -21.45 5.61 -8.76
C ALA A 136 -22.61 4.59 -8.75
N LYS A 137 -22.61 3.63 -9.68
CA LYS A 137 -23.61 2.55 -9.73
C LYS A 137 -23.51 1.61 -8.54
N TRP A 138 -22.29 1.23 -8.15
CA TRP A 138 -22.07 0.32 -7.03
C TRP A 138 -22.56 0.92 -5.70
N ARG A 139 -22.32 2.22 -5.48
CA ARG A 139 -22.85 2.99 -4.34
C ARG A 139 -24.37 2.96 -4.30
N GLU A 140 -25.04 3.26 -5.41
CA GLU A 140 -26.50 3.26 -5.48
C GLU A 140 -27.10 1.88 -5.17
N ILE A 141 -26.45 0.80 -5.59
CA ILE A 141 -26.90 -0.58 -5.32
C ILE A 141 -26.81 -0.86 -3.81
N ILE A 142 -25.64 -0.61 -3.20
CA ILE A 142 -25.45 -0.86 -1.77
C ILE A 142 -26.38 0.04 -0.94
N ALA A 143 -26.47 1.33 -1.25
CA ALA A 143 -27.33 2.27 -0.52
C ALA A 143 -28.81 1.85 -0.56
N ARG A 144 -29.31 1.38 -1.72
CA ARG A 144 -30.68 0.86 -1.85
C ARG A 144 -30.91 -0.42 -1.04
N ASN A 145 -29.92 -1.32 -1.01
CA ASN A 145 -30.02 -2.53 -0.20
C ASN A 145 -30.02 -2.18 1.30
N MET A 146 -29.13 -1.28 1.74
CA MET A 146 -29.11 -0.76 3.11
C MET A 146 -30.46 -0.15 3.51
N GLU A 147 -31.05 0.69 2.65
CA GLU A 147 -32.36 1.31 2.90
C GLU A 147 -33.47 0.25 3.01
N LYS A 148 -33.48 -0.73 2.11
CA LYS A 148 -34.44 -1.84 2.12
C LYS A 148 -34.35 -2.67 3.40
N ASP A 149 -33.14 -2.89 3.91
CA ASP A 149 -32.89 -3.67 5.13
C ASP A 149 -33.06 -2.83 6.40
N GLY A 150 -33.28 -1.51 6.28
CA GLY A 150 -33.40 -0.59 7.41
C GLY A 150 -32.10 -0.35 8.18
N VAL A 151 -30.94 -0.62 7.57
CA VAL A 151 -29.62 -0.51 8.20
C VAL A 151 -28.97 0.84 7.85
N SER A 152 -28.64 1.63 8.86
CA SER A 152 -28.11 3.00 8.67
C SER A 152 -26.60 3.08 8.56
N HIS A 153 -25.89 2.03 8.97
CA HIS A 153 -24.42 1.97 8.98
C HIS A 153 -23.91 0.93 7.98
N PHE A 154 -22.95 1.31 7.14
CA PHE A 154 -22.40 0.43 6.12
C PHE A 154 -21.64 -0.75 6.73
N VAL A 155 -20.81 -0.54 7.75
CA VAL A 155 -20.06 -1.63 8.41
C VAL A 155 -20.99 -2.63 9.11
N GLU A 156 -22.11 -2.15 9.66
CA GLU A 156 -23.16 -3.00 10.22
C GLU A 156 -23.86 -3.80 9.13
N TRP A 157 -24.19 -3.16 8.01
CA TRP A 157 -24.81 -3.83 6.87
C TRP A 157 -23.91 -4.93 6.31
N VAL A 158 -22.60 -4.68 6.18
CA VAL A 158 -21.63 -5.70 5.75
C VAL A 158 -21.58 -6.86 6.73
N ARG A 159 -21.50 -6.58 8.04
CA ARG A 159 -21.49 -7.61 9.09
C ARG A 159 -22.75 -8.48 9.08
N ASN A 160 -23.91 -7.90 8.79
CA ASN A 160 -25.19 -8.61 8.79
C ASN A 160 -25.40 -9.50 7.55
N HIS A 161 -24.72 -9.22 6.43
CA HIS A 161 -24.96 -9.87 5.14
C HIS A 161 -23.82 -10.75 4.63
N HIS A 162 -22.65 -10.65 5.24
CA HIS A 162 -21.46 -11.34 4.76
C HIS A 162 -20.74 -12.07 5.90
N SER A 163 -20.18 -13.23 5.59
CA SER A 163 -19.17 -13.83 6.47
C SER A 163 -17.96 -12.88 6.61
N MET A 164 -17.14 -13.08 7.64
CA MET A 164 -15.90 -12.31 7.86
C MET A 164 -15.04 -12.21 6.59
N ARG A 165 -14.87 -13.32 5.88
CA ARG A 165 -14.10 -13.40 4.63
C ARG A 165 -14.72 -12.57 3.50
N GLU A 166 -16.01 -12.74 3.26
CA GLU A 166 -16.71 -12.03 2.19
C GLU A 166 -16.77 -10.52 2.47
N GLY A 167 -17.03 -10.14 3.73
CA GLY A 167 -17.07 -8.75 4.17
C GLY A 167 -15.71 -8.07 4.05
N ALA A 168 -14.64 -8.73 4.51
CA ALA A 168 -13.28 -8.22 4.36
C ALA A 168 -12.87 -8.11 2.87
N THR A 169 -13.26 -9.08 2.03
CA THR A 169 -13.01 -9.03 0.58
C THR A 169 -13.76 -7.87 -0.08
N LEU A 170 -15.05 -7.69 0.24
CA LEU A 170 -15.86 -6.59 -0.25
C LEU A 170 -15.26 -5.24 0.15
N LEU A 171 -14.84 -5.10 1.41
CA LEU A 171 -14.25 -3.87 1.93
C LEU A 171 -12.85 -3.59 1.34
N ASP A 172 -12.07 -4.62 1.03
CA ASP A 172 -10.78 -4.48 0.34
C ASP A 172 -10.99 -4.00 -1.11
N GLN A 173 -11.95 -4.59 -1.83
CA GLN A 173 -12.36 -4.15 -3.18
C GLN A 173 -12.98 -2.74 -3.17
N TRP A 174 -13.80 -2.44 -2.17
CA TRP A 174 -14.38 -1.11 -1.95
C TRP A 174 -13.28 -0.08 -1.72
N GLY A 175 -12.31 -0.40 -0.88
CA GLY A 175 -11.20 0.48 -0.50
C GLY A 175 -10.17 0.74 -1.60
N ALA A 176 -10.12 -0.10 -2.63
CA ALA A 176 -9.18 0.04 -3.73
C ALA A 176 -9.39 1.34 -4.56
N LEU A 177 -10.51 2.07 -4.37
CA LEU A 177 -10.85 3.26 -5.15
C LEU A 177 -9.80 4.37 -5.04
N GLU A 178 -9.23 4.64 -3.88
CA GLU A 178 -8.35 5.82 -3.73
C GLU A 178 -6.89 5.53 -4.12
N GLY A 179 -6.49 4.26 -4.11
CA GLY A 179 -5.11 3.84 -4.41
C GLY A 179 -4.09 4.35 -3.38
N HIS A 180 -2.82 4.52 -3.80
CA HIS A 180 -1.79 5.12 -2.95
C HIS A 180 -2.23 6.51 -2.45
N PRO A 181 -1.93 6.96 -1.22
CA PRO A 181 -2.48 8.20 -0.65
C PRO A 181 -2.01 9.52 -1.31
N TYR A 182 -0.75 9.62 -1.76
CA TYR A 182 -0.27 10.88 -2.37
C TYR A 182 0.51 10.79 -3.69
N TYR A 183 0.90 9.61 -4.15
CA TYR A 183 1.74 9.51 -5.33
C TYR A 183 0.94 9.72 -6.65
N PRO A 184 1.43 10.47 -7.66
CA PRO A 184 0.67 10.82 -8.87
C PRO A 184 0.38 9.69 -9.87
N THR A 185 1.01 8.52 -9.76
CA THR A 185 0.71 7.37 -10.63
C THR A 185 -0.10 6.28 -9.90
N TRP A 186 -0.97 6.70 -8.97
CA TRP A 186 -1.69 5.83 -8.02
C TRP A 186 -2.55 4.73 -8.64
N LYS A 187 -2.96 4.88 -9.91
CA LYS A 187 -3.79 3.92 -10.67
C LYS A 187 -3.20 3.57 -12.03
N SER A 188 -1.92 3.86 -12.24
CA SER A 188 -1.26 3.58 -13.51
C SER A 188 -1.14 2.07 -13.71
N ARG A 189 -1.65 1.59 -14.84
CA ARG A 189 -1.59 0.19 -15.29
C ARG A 189 -1.32 0.17 -16.79
N PRO A 190 -0.11 0.56 -17.21
CA PRO A 190 0.25 0.62 -18.62
C PRO A 190 0.11 -0.76 -19.26
N GLY A 191 -0.49 -0.83 -20.45
CA GLY A 191 -0.65 -2.08 -21.20
C GLY A 191 -2.01 -2.76 -21.06
N LEU A 192 -2.87 -2.30 -20.14
CA LEU A 192 -4.25 -2.78 -20.03
C LEU A 192 -5.18 -1.83 -20.79
N ASN A 193 -6.06 -2.40 -21.61
CA ASN A 193 -7.20 -1.69 -22.19
C ASN A 193 -8.35 -1.59 -21.17
N ASP A 194 -9.37 -0.80 -21.49
CA ASP A 194 -10.51 -0.53 -20.61
C ASP A 194 -11.23 -1.82 -20.19
N GLU A 195 -11.42 -2.78 -21.10
CA GLU A 195 -12.05 -4.07 -20.78
C GLU A 195 -11.26 -4.87 -19.74
N ASN A 196 -9.94 -4.94 -19.89
CA ASN A 196 -9.07 -5.60 -18.91
C ASN A 196 -9.05 -4.86 -17.58
N ILE A 197 -9.08 -3.52 -17.60
CA ILE A 197 -9.20 -2.73 -16.37
C ILE A 197 -10.49 -3.11 -15.64
N GLU A 198 -11.65 -3.10 -16.30
CA GLU A 198 -12.91 -3.44 -15.62
C GLU A 198 -12.95 -4.90 -15.13
N ALA A 199 -12.46 -5.84 -15.93
CA ALA A 199 -12.56 -7.28 -15.63
C ALA A 199 -11.57 -7.78 -14.58
N LEU A 200 -10.45 -7.09 -14.35
CA LEU A 200 -9.33 -7.62 -13.55
C LEU A 200 -9.09 -6.82 -12.24
N SER A 201 -9.79 -5.71 -12.05
CA SER A 201 -9.45 -4.74 -11.01
C SER A 201 -10.38 -4.80 -9.80
N ALA A 202 -9.81 -4.72 -8.61
CA ALA A 202 -10.54 -4.72 -7.34
C ALA A 202 -11.58 -3.59 -7.25
N GLU A 203 -11.30 -2.42 -7.82
CA GLU A 203 -12.18 -1.25 -7.79
C GLU A 203 -13.55 -1.45 -8.45
N PHE A 204 -13.67 -2.49 -9.28
CA PHE A 204 -14.86 -2.86 -10.04
C PHE A 204 -15.60 -4.06 -9.42
N GLY A 205 -15.17 -4.51 -8.23
CA GLY A 205 -15.71 -5.72 -7.61
C GLY A 205 -15.46 -6.98 -8.44
N ALA A 206 -14.37 -6.98 -9.23
CA ALA A 206 -14.09 -8.00 -10.23
C ALA A 206 -14.07 -9.42 -9.65
N ARG A 207 -14.37 -10.37 -10.54
CA ARG A 207 -14.18 -11.81 -10.35
C ARG A 207 -13.28 -12.29 -11.46
N VAL A 208 -12.13 -12.84 -11.09
CA VAL A 208 -11.03 -13.19 -11.99
C VAL A 208 -10.81 -14.69 -11.88
N THR A 209 -10.94 -15.39 -13.00
CA THR A 209 -10.68 -16.82 -13.08
C THR A 209 -9.20 -17.05 -13.37
N LEU A 210 -8.53 -17.78 -12.47
CA LEU A 210 -7.16 -18.22 -12.66
C LEU A 210 -7.12 -19.60 -13.31
N TYR A 211 -6.05 -19.87 -14.07
CA TYR A 211 -5.73 -21.22 -14.50
C TYR A 211 -4.79 -21.88 -13.50
N MET A 212 -5.18 -23.02 -12.93
CA MET A 212 -4.34 -23.84 -12.07
C MET A 212 -3.41 -24.69 -12.94
N GLY A 213 -2.40 -24.07 -13.54
CA GLY A 213 -1.39 -24.77 -14.33
C GLY A 213 -0.58 -25.78 -13.51
N ALA A 214 0.33 -26.49 -14.16
CA ALA A 214 1.26 -27.40 -13.51
C ALA A 214 2.69 -27.18 -13.99
N ILE A 215 3.64 -27.26 -13.06
CA ILE A 215 5.08 -27.23 -13.34
C ILE A 215 5.77 -28.45 -12.73
N GLN A 216 6.75 -29.03 -13.43
CA GLN A 216 7.46 -30.20 -12.91
C GLN A 216 8.14 -29.88 -11.58
N ALA A 217 8.00 -30.78 -10.60
CA ALA A 217 8.46 -30.54 -9.23
C ALA A 217 9.99 -30.44 -9.11
N ASP A 218 10.76 -31.07 -10.01
CA ASP A 218 12.23 -30.95 -10.06
C ASP A 218 12.71 -29.66 -10.75
N MET A 219 11.79 -28.85 -11.29
CA MET A 219 12.05 -27.58 -11.97
C MET A 219 11.63 -26.36 -11.15
N VAL A 220 11.38 -26.54 -9.84
CA VAL A 220 11.05 -25.44 -8.93
C VAL A 220 11.93 -25.48 -7.68
N TYR A 221 12.12 -24.30 -7.11
CA TYR A 221 12.46 -24.19 -5.69
C TYR A 221 11.17 -24.06 -4.88
N CYS A 222 11.06 -24.82 -3.78
CA CYS A 222 9.91 -24.77 -2.87
C CYS A 222 10.37 -24.48 -1.44
N GLU A 223 9.72 -23.50 -0.80
CA GLU A 223 9.85 -23.19 0.63
C GLU A 223 8.50 -23.40 1.30
N LYS A 224 8.50 -23.89 2.54
CA LYS A 224 7.29 -24.19 3.29
C LYS A 224 7.50 -24.07 4.80
N MET A 225 6.43 -23.75 5.51
CA MET A 225 6.43 -23.75 6.97
C MET A 225 6.59 -25.18 7.54
N PRO A 226 7.18 -25.35 8.74
CA PRO A 226 7.50 -26.66 9.30
C PRO A 226 6.32 -27.62 9.48
N HIS A 227 5.09 -27.12 9.63
CA HIS A 227 3.93 -27.99 9.77
C HIS A 227 3.57 -28.73 8.46
N ILE A 228 4.04 -28.24 7.31
CA ILE A 228 3.85 -28.87 5.99
C ILE A 228 4.93 -29.93 5.77
N GLN A 229 4.63 -31.17 6.16
CA GLN A 229 5.54 -32.30 5.93
C GLN A 229 5.51 -32.78 4.48
N ASP A 230 4.33 -32.91 3.90
CA ASP A 230 4.09 -33.29 2.51
C ASP A 230 3.28 -32.19 1.80
N ILE A 231 3.82 -31.69 0.68
CA ILE A 231 3.19 -30.59 -0.06
C ILE A 231 1.94 -31.00 -0.82
N HIS A 232 1.87 -32.24 -1.34
CA HIS A 232 0.70 -32.75 -2.02
C HIS A 232 -0.44 -33.03 -1.03
N GLN A 233 -0.10 -33.52 0.17
CA GLN A 233 -1.08 -33.68 1.24
C GLN A 233 -1.62 -32.33 1.73
N TRP A 234 -0.75 -31.32 1.85
CA TRP A 234 -1.20 -29.96 2.19
C TRP A 234 -2.07 -29.38 1.07
N LEU A 235 -1.68 -29.50 -0.20
CA LEU A 235 -2.48 -29.03 -1.34
C LEU A 235 -3.87 -29.68 -1.39
N SER A 236 -3.96 -30.99 -1.15
CA SER A 236 -5.26 -31.69 -1.12
C SER A 236 -6.17 -31.22 0.01
N SER A 237 -5.59 -30.77 1.13
CA SER A 237 -6.32 -30.24 2.28
C SER A 237 -6.67 -28.76 2.12
N ALA A 238 -5.76 -27.97 1.56
CA ALA A 238 -5.89 -26.54 1.36
C ALA A 238 -6.78 -26.18 0.17
N PHE A 239 -6.87 -27.07 -0.83
CA PHE A 239 -7.60 -26.87 -2.08
C PHE A 239 -8.45 -28.11 -2.47
N PRO A 240 -9.31 -28.64 -1.59
CA PRO A 240 -9.89 -29.98 -1.74
C PRO A 240 -10.77 -30.14 -2.99
N GLY A 241 -11.49 -29.09 -3.40
CA GLY A 241 -12.31 -29.11 -4.61
C GLY A 241 -11.45 -29.20 -5.87
N ILE A 242 -10.61 -28.19 -6.10
CA ILE A 242 -9.80 -28.06 -7.32
C ILE A 242 -8.66 -29.08 -7.39
N TRP A 243 -8.17 -29.60 -6.26
CA TRP A 243 -7.09 -30.58 -6.23
C TRP A 243 -7.43 -31.87 -6.99
N ASN A 244 -8.64 -32.39 -6.79
CA ASN A 244 -9.08 -33.61 -7.47
C ASN A 244 -9.21 -33.39 -8.98
N GLU A 245 -9.76 -32.25 -9.38
CA GLU A 245 -9.86 -31.86 -10.79
C GLU A 245 -8.48 -31.73 -11.44
N TRP A 246 -7.54 -31.09 -10.75
CA TRP A 246 -6.15 -30.92 -11.21
C TRP A 246 -5.43 -32.26 -11.37
N CYS A 247 -5.61 -33.18 -10.42
CA CYS A 247 -5.03 -34.53 -10.52
C CYS A 247 -5.61 -35.31 -11.70
N ASN A 248 -6.93 -35.26 -11.90
CA ASN A 248 -7.60 -35.93 -13.03
C ASN A 248 -7.15 -35.33 -14.37
N TRP A 249 -7.01 -34.01 -14.45
CA TRP A 249 -6.53 -33.30 -15.64
C TRP A 249 -5.10 -33.73 -16.03
N LEU A 250 -4.20 -33.91 -15.07
CA LEU A 250 -2.86 -34.44 -15.33
C LEU A 250 -2.91 -35.92 -15.77
N GLN A 251 -3.71 -36.75 -15.10
CA GLN A 251 -3.83 -38.18 -15.43
C GLN A 251 -4.38 -38.40 -16.84
N ASN A 252 -5.35 -37.58 -17.28
CA ASN A 252 -5.90 -37.61 -18.64
C ASN A 252 -4.86 -37.25 -19.71
N GLN A 253 -3.76 -36.60 -19.31
CA GLN A 253 -2.60 -36.30 -20.16
C GLN A 253 -1.46 -37.30 -19.97
N ASN A 254 -1.73 -38.45 -19.33
CA ASN A 254 -0.74 -39.49 -18.98
C ASN A 254 0.40 -38.98 -18.07
N GLN A 255 0.14 -37.92 -17.29
CA GLN A 255 1.09 -37.41 -16.29
C GLN A 255 0.80 -38.03 -14.91
N ASN A 256 1.84 -38.16 -14.08
CA ASN A 256 1.69 -38.56 -12.68
C ASN A 256 1.62 -37.30 -11.79
N PRO A 257 0.48 -36.97 -11.15
CA PRO A 257 0.33 -35.78 -10.32
C PRO A 257 1.40 -35.60 -9.23
N GLN A 258 2.01 -36.68 -8.75
CA GLN A 258 3.08 -36.64 -7.73
C GLN A 258 4.42 -36.07 -8.24
N LYS A 259 4.56 -35.82 -9.55
CA LYS A 259 5.75 -35.22 -10.16
C LYS A 259 5.58 -33.75 -10.50
N TRP A 260 4.45 -33.15 -10.12
CA TRP A 260 4.05 -31.82 -10.55
C TRP A 260 3.59 -31.00 -9.35
N LEU A 261 3.79 -29.69 -9.40
CA LEU A 261 3.21 -28.75 -8.46
C LEU A 261 2.27 -27.79 -9.20
N PRO A 262 1.12 -27.40 -8.60
CA PRO A 262 0.26 -26.38 -9.17
C PRO A 262 1.02 -25.06 -9.34
N ILE A 263 0.83 -24.36 -10.45
CA ILE A 263 1.30 -23.00 -10.63
C ILE A 263 0.11 -22.17 -11.11
N PRO A 264 -0.64 -21.51 -10.21
CA PRO A 264 -1.78 -20.70 -10.60
C PRO A 264 -1.30 -19.51 -11.43
N LEU A 265 -1.98 -19.23 -12.53
CA LEU A 265 -1.59 -18.17 -13.47
C LEU A 265 -2.72 -17.15 -13.62
N HIS A 266 -2.38 -15.88 -13.41
CA HIS A 266 -3.29 -14.77 -13.68
C HIS A 266 -3.58 -14.70 -15.19
N PRO A 267 -4.84 -14.60 -15.63
CA PRO A 267 -5.21 -14.77 -17.04
C PRO A 267 -4.48 -13.80 -17.98
N TRP A 268 -4.43 -12.51 -17.60
CA TRP A 268 -3.68 -11.51 -18.37
C TRP A 268 -2.18 -11.84 -18.45
N HIS A 269 -1.58 -12.29 -17.35
CA HIS A 269 -0.15 -12.63 -17.28
C HIS A 269 0.15 -13.86 -18.13
N LEU A 270 -0.74 -14.85 -18.10
CA LEU A 270 -0.64 -16.05 -18.91
C LEU A 270 -0.57 -15.70 -20.40
N GLU A 271 -1.56 -14.95 -20.89
CA GLU A 271 -1.70 -14.62 -22.30
C GLU A 271 -0.62 -13.65 -22.81
N HIS A 272 -0.28 -12.61 -22.05
CA HIS A 272 0.58 -11.52 -22.52
C HIS A 272 2.05 -11.68 -22.13
N TRP A 273 2.39 -12.68 -21.32
CA TRP A 273 3.77 -12.90 -20.87
C TRP A 273 4.17 -14.36 -20.83
N VAL A 274 3.45 -15.21 -20.10
CA VAL A 274 3.93 -16.57 -19.80
C VAL A 274 4.04 -17.43 -21.05
N VAL A 275 3.03 -17.41 -21.95
CA VAL A 275 3.03 -18.22 -23.16
C VAL A 275 4.22 -17.92 -24.06
N GLU A 276 4.58 -16.64 -24.22
CA GLU A 276 5.72 -16.23 -25.05
C GLU A 276 7.06 -16.44 -24.31
N HIS A 277 7.15 -15.97 -23.06
CA HIS A 277 8.41 -15.94 -22.30
C HIS A 277 8.89 -17.33 -21.89
N PHE A 278 7.96 -18.26 -21.62
CA PHE A 278 8.25 -19.65 -21.23
C PHE A 278 7.83 -20.65 -22.31
N ALA A 279 7.79 -20.22 -23.59
CA ALA A 279 7.44 -21.09 -24.72
C ALA A 279 8.30 -22.37 -24.76
N LYS A 280 9.60 -22.24 -24.47
CA LYS A 280 10.52 -23.37 -24.41
C LYS A 280 10.13 -24.38 -23.34
N GLU A 281 9.89 -23.93 -22.11
CA GLU A 281 9.47 -24.78 -21.01
C GLU A 281 8.09 -25.43 -21.27
N ILE A 282 7.21 -24.77 -22.02
CA ILE A 282 5.94 -25.34 -22.47
C ILE A 282 6.18 -26.44 -23.52
N ASP A 283 6.98 -26.16 -24.55
CA ASP A 283 7.30 -27.10 -25.64
C ASP A 283 8.02 -28.35 -25.12
N GLU A 284 8.89 -28.20 -24.12
CA GLU A 284 9.60 -29.30 -23.45
C GLU A 284 8.71 -30.08 -22.46
N GLY A 285 7.46 -29.66 -22.25
CA GLY A 285 6.55 -30.29 -21.31
C GLY A 285 6.97 -30.13 -19.85
N ILE A 286 7.70 -29.06 -19.52
CA ILE A 286 8.06 -28.66 -18.14
C ILE A 286 6.92 -27.88 -17.50
N LEU A 287 6.22 -27.06 -18.29
CA LEU A 287 5.10 -26.22 -17.87
C LEU A 287 3.84 -26.58 -18.67
N LEU A 288 2.75 -26.86 -17.97
CA LEU A 288 1.42 -27.06 -18.53
C LEU A 288 0.50 -25.92 -18.04
N PRO A 289 0.34 -24.83 -18.82
CA PRO A 289 -0.22 -23.58 -18.28
C PRO A 289 -1.76 -23.56 -18.20
N PHE A 290 -2.46 -24.34 -19.02
CA PHE A 290 -3.93 -24.31 -19.13
C PHE A 290 -4.58 -25.46 -18.35
N GLY A 291 -4.40 -25.42 -17.02
CA GLY A 291 -5.06 -26.37 -16.11
C GLY A 291 -6.49 -25.97 -15.75
N PRO A 292 -7.13 -26.69 -14.81
CA PRO A 292 -8.46 -26.37 -14.32
C PRO A 292 -8.58 -24.95 -13.77
N GLU A 293 -9.79 -24.40 -13.80
CA GLU A 293 -10.06 -23.02 -13.47
C GLU A 293 -10.47 -22.84 -12.00
N ILE A 294 -10.07 -21.73 -11.39
CA ILE A 294 -10.53 -21.32 -10.06
C ILE A 294 -10.97 -19.86 -10.08
N GLU A 295 -12.22 -19.61 -9.70
CA GLU A 295 -12.74 -18.25 -9.56
C GLU A 295 -12.18 -17.58 -8.29
N THR A 296 -11.72 -16.35 -8.45
CA THR A 296 -11.14 -15.55 -7.37
C THR A 296 -11.62 -14.10 -7.42
N ALA A 297 -11.39 -13.35 -6.35
CA ALA A 297 -11.53 -11.90 -6.29
C ALA A 297 -10.13 -11.27 -6.14
N PRO A 298 -9.75 -10.29 -6.95
CA PRO A 298 -8.50 -9.56 -6.74
C PRO A 298 -8.64 -8.65 -5.52
N SER A 299 -7.62 -8.67 -4.66
CA SER A 299 -7.41 -7.61 -3.65
C SER A 299 -6.95 -6.30 -4.30
N MET A 300 -6.86 -5.23 -3.50
CA MET A 300 -6.28 -3.94 -3.93
C MET A 300 -4.83 -4.04 -4.45
N SER A 301 -4.12 -5.14 -4.19
CA SER A 301 -2.80 -5.41 -4.76
C SER A 301 -2.81 -5.82 -6.23
N PHE A 302 -4.01 -6.02 -6.83
CA PHE A 302 -4.27 -6.61 -8.15
C PHE A 302 -3.91 -8.09 -8.30
N ARG A 303 -2.77 -8.51 -7.73
CA ARG A 303 -2.16 -9.84 -7.96
C ARG A 303 -2.28 -10.83 -6.80
N THR A 304 -2.80 -10.39 -5.66
CA THR A 304 -3.20 -11.30 -4.58
C THR A 304 -4.67 -11.62 -4.78
N MET A 305 -4.93 -12.87 -5.11
CA MET A 305 -6.21 -13.41 -5.53
C MET A 305 -6.82 -14.18 -4.37
N LEU A 306 -8.07 -13.85 -4.04
CA LEU A 306 -8.83 -14.45 -2.96
C LEU A 306 -9.83 -15.42 -3.59
N PRO A 307 -9.65 -16.74 -3.48
CA PRO A 307 -10.65 -17.68 -3.98
C PRO A 307 -12.02 -17.41 -3.36
N THR A 308 -13.07 -17.48 -4.19
CA THR A 308 -14.44 -17.19 -3.76
C THR A 308 -15.04 -18.33 -2.92
N ALA A 309 -14.58 -19.56 -3.15
CA ALA A 309 -14.89 -20.67 -2.27
C ALA A 309 -14.29 -20.49 -0.85
N PRO A 310 -15.02 -20.93 0.20
CA PRO A 310 -14.64 -20.67 1.59
C PRO A 310 -13.35 -21.38 1.99
N GLU A 311 -12.67 -20.83 3.00
CA GLU A 311 -11.51 -21.43 3.70
C GLU A 311 -10.25 -21.69 2.85
N LEU A 312 -10.27 -21.35 1.55
CA LEU A 312 -9.10 -21.51 0.68
C LEU A 312 -8.03 -20.44 0.95
N PRO A 313 -6.72 -20.79 0.90
CA PRO A 313 -5.63 -19.83 0.97
C PRO A 313 -5.72 -18.74 -0.10
N PHE A 314 -5.22 -17.54 0.19
CA PHE A 314 -4.96 -16.54 -0.84
C PHE A 314 -3.81 -16.99 -1.72
N ILE A 315 -3.84 -16.53 -2.97
CA ILE A 315 -2.85 -16.85 -3.99
C ILE A 315 -2.20 -15.55 -4.44
N LYS A 316 -0.94 -15.32 -4.07
CA LYS A 316 -0.17 -14.15 -4.50
C LYS A 316 0.68 -14.52 -5.71
N LEU A 317 0.49 -13.78 -6.80
CA LEU A 317 1.06 -14.06 -8.11
C LEU A 317 1.98 -12.94 -8.63
N PRO A 318 2.92 -13.25 -9.54
CA PRO A 318 3.50 -12.26 -10.41
C PRO A 318 2.51 -11.86 -11.50
N VAL A 319 2.58 -10.60 -11.92
CA VAL A 319 1.97 -10.10 -13.15
C VAL A 319 2.97 -9.14 -13.78
N ALA A 320 3.32 -9.33 -15.06
CA ALA A 320 4.32 -8.53 -15.78
C ALA A 320 3.82 -7.13 -16.17
N ILE A 321 3.30 -6.39 -15.18
CA ILE A 321 2.83 -5.01 -15.32
C ILE A 321 3.60 -4.15 -14.33
N TRP A 322 4.07 -3.00 -14.80
CA TRP A 322 4.59 -1.95 -13.94
C TRP A 322 3.43 -1.18 -13.32
N MET A 323 3.29 -1.22 -11.99
CA MET A 323 2.21 -0.50 -11.31
C MET A 323 2.78 0.40 -10.23
N THR A 324 2.36 1.68 -10.26
CA THR A 324 2.81 2.71 -9.32
C THR A 324 4.32 2.94 -9.45
N SER A 325 5.13 2.24 -8.66
CA SER A 325 6.59 2.42 -8.56
C SER A 325 7.40 1.16 -8.87
N GLU A 326 6.76 0.01 -9.07
CA GLU A 326 7.49 -1.27 -9.23
C GLU A 326 6.83 -2.22 -10.22
N MET A 327 7.67 -3.03 -10.87
CA MET A 327 7.23 -4.20 -11.62
C MET A 327 6.60 -5.21 -10.67
N ARG A 328 5.37 -5.66 -10.95
CA ARG A 328 4.63 -6.64 -10.13
C ARG A 328 5.13 -8.09 -10.29
N SER A 329 6.45 -8.25 -10.37
CA SER A 329 7.15 -9.54 -10.25
C SER A 329 7.05 -10.10 -8.82
N LEU A 330 7.33 -11.38 -8.66
CA LEU A 330 7.42 -12.06 -7.37
C LEU A 330 8.77 -12.78 -7.29
N GLN A 331 9.75 -12.08 -6.70
CA GLN A 331 11.15 -12.47 -6.71
C GLN A 331 11.42 -13.64 -5.75
N ALA A 332 12.50 -14.38 -6.00
CA ALA A 332 12.92 -15.51 -5.18
C ALA A 332 13.06 -15.14 -3.69
N LYS A 333 13.53 -13.93 -3.34
CA LYS A 333 13.56 -13.49 -1.93
C LYS A 333 12.21 -13.65 -1.23
N SER A 334 11.10 -13.33 -1.90
CA SER A 334 9.77 -13.45 -1.31
C SER A 334 9.38 -14.90 -1.09
N ILE A 335 9.78 -15.79 -2.01
CA ILE A 335 9.54 -17.23 -1.94
C ILE A 335 10.32 -17.86 -0.78
N HIS A 336 11.62 -17.55 -0.67
CA HIS A 336 12.46 -18.06 0.41
C HIS A 336 12.08 -17.48 1.77
N MET A 337 11.83 -16.17 1.85
CA MET A 337 11.70 -15.50 3.14
C MET A 337 10.29 -15.57 3.72
N GLY A 338 9.24 -15.59 2.89
CA GLY A 338 7.85 -15.58 3.33
C GLY A 338 7.51 -16.69 4.36
N PRO A 339 7.71 -17.97 4.03
CA PRO A 339 7.46 -19.06 4.98
C PRO A 339 8.42 -19.07 6.18
N ARG A 340 9.68 -18.67 5.98
CA ARG A 340 10.69 -18.63 7.06
C ARG A 340 10.34 -17.60 8.13
N ILE A 341 10.03 -16.36 7.72
CA ILE A 341 9.65 -15.31 8.67
C ILE A 341 8.27 -15.58 9.26
N SER A 342 7.33 -16.15 8.50
CA SER A 342 6.02 -16.56 9.02
C SER A 342 6.16 -17.55 10.18
N THR A 343 7.08 -18.52 10.06
CA THR A 343 7.42 -19.46 11.14
C THR A 343 7.91 -18.75 12.40
N ILE A 344 8.78 -17.74 12.25
CA ILE A 344 9.31 -16.99 13.40
C ILE A 344 8.23 -16.12 14.03
N ILE A 345 7.45 -15.39 13.22
CA ILE A 345 6.35 -14.55 13.70
C ILE A 345 5.33 -15.40 14.47
N GLU A 346 4.94 -16.57 13.94
CA GLU A 346 4.05 -17.49 14.64
C GLU A 346 4.58 -17.88 16.03
N ASN A 347 5.86 -18.24 16.11
CA ASN A 347 6.49 -18.59 17.39
C ASN A 347 6.53 -17.40 18.35
N ILE A 348 6.81 -16.19 17.86
CA ILE A 348 6.81 -14.96 18.67
C ILE A 348 5.40 -14.70 19.21
N LEU A 349 4.37 -14.73 18.36
CA LEU A 349 3.00 -14.45 18.79
C LEU A 349 2.48 -15.51 19.78
N ASN A 350 2.92 -16.76 19.68
CA ASN A 350 2.59 -17.78 20.68
C ASN A 350 3.21 -17.48 22.06
N VAL A 351 4.45 -16.99 22.10
CA VAL A 351 5.13 -16.59 23.35
C VAL A 351 4.51 -15.31 23.94
N GLU A 352 4.31 -14.31 23.08
CA GLU A 352 3.80 -12.99 23.44
C GLU A 352 2.27 -12.93 23.57
N LYS A 353 1.58 -14.06 23.31
CA LYS A 353 0.11 -14.16 23.28
C LYS A 353 -0.52 -13.09 22.37
N GLY A 354 0.08 -12.87 21.21
CA GLY A 354 -0.33 -11.84 20.26
C GLY A 354 -0.23 -10.42 20.80
N PHE A 355 0.65 -10.15 21.78
CA PHE A 355 0.78 -8.87 22.48
C PHE A 355 -0.55 -8.40 23.08
N ASP A 356 -1.10 -9.21 23.99
CA ASP A 356 -2.46 -9.04 24.56
C ASP A 356 -3.57 -9.16 23.50
N GLY A 357 -3.37 -10.06 22.53
CA GLY A 357 -4.30 -10.29 21.42
C GLY A 357 -4.44 -9.10 20.45
N LYS A 358 -3.46 -8.18 20.42
CA LYS A 358 -3.44 -7.00 19.55
C LYS A 358 -2.84 -7.24 18.17
N LEU A 359 -2.16 -8.36 17.97
CA LEU A 359 -1.57 -8.74 16.68
C LEU A 359 -1.87 -10.19 16.35
N ASP A 360 -2.32 -10.40 15.12
CA ASP A 360 -2.34 -11.68 14.42
C ASP A 360 -1.94 -11.44 12.95
N PHE A 361 -1.79 -12.48 12.16
CA PHE A 361 -1.28 -12.35 10.80
C PHE A 361 -1.70 -13.48 9.88
N PHE A 362 -1.58 -13.22 8.58
CA PHE A 362 -1.86 -14.20 7.54
C PHE A 362 -0.56 -14.92 7.13
N ARG A 363 -0.43 -16.20 7.49
CA ARG A 363 0.80 -16.98 7.32
C ARG A 363 1.07 -17.25 5.85
N GLU A 364 2.28 -16.99 5.37
CA GLU A 364 2.72 -17.43 4.04
C GLU A 364 3.21 -18.87 4.15
N GLU A 365 2.29 -19.84 4.10
CA GLU A 365 2.56 -21.23 4.48
C GLU A 365 3.47 -21.96 3.50
N ALA A 366 3.28 -21.75 2.20
CA ALA A 366 4.05 -22.41 1.14
C ALA A 366 4.25 -21.48 -0.04
N ALA A 367 5.43 -21.57 -0.67
CA ALA A 367 5.77 -20.77 -1.83
C ALA A 367 6.72 -21.54 -2.75
N TRP A 368 6.63 -21.29 -4.06
CA TRP A 368 7.61 -21.79 -5.00
C TRP A 368 7.79 -20.88 -6.21
N HIS A 369 8.97 -20.96 -6.83
CA HIS A 369 9.29 -20.33 -8.11
C HIS A 369 9.96 -21.31 -9.05
N PHE A 370 9.78 -21.08 -10.34
CA PHE A 370 10.53 -21.79 -11.37
C PHE A 370 12.04 -21.58 -11.18
N ARG A 371 12.76 -22.69 -11.14
CA ARG A 371 14.21 -22.74 -11.06
C ARG A 371 14.64 -24.00 -11.79
N HIS A 372 15.13 -23.82 -13.01
CA HIS A 372 15.55 -24.93 -13.83
C HIS A 372 16.65 -25.75 -13.14
N LYS A 373 16.50 -27.08 -13.11
CA LYS A 373 17.39 -27.99 -12.35
C LYS A 373 18.87 -27.90 -12.72
N ASP A 374 19.17 -27.64 -14.00
CA ASP A 374 20.55 -27.54 -14.47
C ASP A 374 21.11 -26.11 -14.37
N ARG A 375 20.29 -25.08 -14.64
CA ARG A 375 20.74 -23.67 -14.67
C ARG A 375 20.80 -23.09 -13.26
N MET A 376 19.87 -23.49 -12.40
CA MET A 376 19.80 -23.10 -10.98
C MET A 376 19.77 -21.58 -10.75
N ASP A 377 19.25 -20.82 -11.71
CA ASP A 377 19.10 -19.37 -11.63
C ASP A 377 17.72 -19.01 -11.05
N ASP A 378 17.73 -18.41 -9.86
CA ASP A 378 16.53 -17.96 -9.17
C ASP A 378 15.85 -16.75 -9.88
N ALA A 379 16.58 -16.01 -10.72
CA ALA A 379 16.04 -14.84 -11.42
C ALA A 379 15.01 -15.20 -12.50
N GLU A 380 15.08 -16.41 -13.06
CA GLU A 380 14.12 -16.92 -14.07
C GLU A 380 12.71 -17.06 -13.48
N GLY A 381 12.61 -17.34 -12.17
CA GLY A 381 11.34 -17.60 -11.49
C GLY A 381 10.49 -16.37 -11.17
N LYS A 382 11.00 -15.14 -11.36
CA LYS A 382 10.31 -13.91 -10.90
C LYS A 382 8.95 -13.64 -11.55
N PHE A 383 8.67 -14.28 -12.69
CA PHE A 383 7.40 -14.21 -13.41
C PHE A 383 6.68 -15.57 -13.52
N LEU A 384 7.18 -16.60 -12.84
CA LEU A 384 6.57 -17.93 -12.76
C LEU A 384 6.78 -18.46 -11.35
N SER A 385 5.98 -17.92 -10.43
CA SER A 385 6.07 -18.17 -8.99
C SER A 385 4.73 -17.96 -8.31
N VAL A 386 4.60 -18.48 -7.09
CA VAL A 386 3.38 -18.36 -6.28
C VAL A 386 3.72 -18.37 -4.79
N VAL A 387 2.97 -17.59 -4.01
CA VAL A 387 2.92 -17.70 -2.55
C VAL A 387 1.48 -17.98 -2.14
N PHE A 388 1.29 -19.02 -1.33
CA PHE A 388 0.01 -19.35 -0.71
C PHE A 388 -0.01 -18.84 0.72
N ARG A 389 -1.09 -18.14 1.05
CA ARG A 389 -1.26 -17.50 2.35
C ARG A 389 -2.54 -17.97 3.00
N ASP A 390 -2.46 -18.43 4.25
CA ASP A 390 -3.63 -18.91 4.99
C ASP A 390 -4.70 -17.81 5.19
N THR A 391 -5.84 -18.21 5.76
CA THR A 391 -6.89 -17.27 6.18
C THR A 391 -7.29 -17.46 7.64
N ASP A 392 -6.42 -18.06 8.44
CA ASP A 392 -6.71 -18.43 9.82
C ASP A 392 -6.90 -17.21 10.72
N ALA A 393 -6.25 -16.09 10.41
CA ALA A 393 -6.46 -14.80 11.07
C ALA A 393 -7.93 -14.32 11.02
N TRP A 394 -8.74 -14.84 10.09
CA TRP A 394 -10.17 -14.57 9.99
C TRP A 394 -11.07 -15.59 10.71
N LYS A 395 -10.52 -16.71 11.21
CA LYS A 395 -11.28 -17.73 11.97
C LYS A 395 -11.52 -17.24 13.39
N ARG A 396 -12.50 -16.35 13.56
CA ARG A 396 -12.81 -15.67 14.83
C ARG A 396 -14.31 -15.67 15.12
N ASN A 397 -14.66 -15.67 16.40
CA ASN A 397 -16.05 -15.69 16.90
C ASN A 397 -16.40 -14.42 17.70
N ASP A 398 -15.61 -13.36 17.58
CA ASP A 398 -15.76 -12.11 18.33
C ASP A 398 -16.62 -11.06 17.62
N ASN A 399 -17.33 -11.46 16.55
CA ASN A 399 -18.19 -10.60 15.72
C ASN A 399 -17.48 -9.34 15.16
N SER A 400 -16.14 -9.34 15.16
CA SER A 400 -15.34 -8.26 14.61
C SER A 400 -15.43 -8.26 13.08
N ILE A 401 -15.19 -7.09 12.49
CA ILE A 401 -15.05 -6.93 11.04
C ILE A 401 -13.61 -6.53 10.72
N ALA A 402 -13.00 -7.19 9.73
CA ALA A 402 -11.67 -6.83 9.24
C ALA A 402 -11.79 -5.79 8.13
N ILE A 403 -11.11 -4.66 8.32
CA ILE A 403 -11.07 -3.56 7.35
C ILE A 403 -9.62 -3.26 7.02
N THR A 404 -9.24 -3.41 5.75
CA THR A 404 -7.93 -2.95 5.26
C THR A 404 -7.83 -1.44 5.48
N VAL A 405 -6.71 -0.95 6.01
CA VAL A 405 -6.58 0.45 6.43
C VAL A 405 -6.84 1.43 5.29
N ALA A 406 -6.43 1.10 4.06
CA ALA A 406 -6.73 1.93 2.89
C ALA A 406 -8.25 2.15 2.66
N SER A 407 -9.09 1.20 3.06
CA SER A 407 -10.55 1.30 2.96
C SER A 407 -11.14 2.33 3.92
N LEU A 408 -10.44 2.70 4.99
CA LEU A 408 -10.90 3.70 5.98
C LEU A 408 -11.09 5.09 5.36
N PHE A 409 -10.31 5.40 4.32
CA PHE A 409 -10.32 6.69 3.62
C PHE A 409 -11.39 6.79 2.53
N THR A 410 -12.01 5.66 2.16
CA THR A 410 -12.97 5.62 1.04
C THR A 410 -14.35 6.07 1.49
N GLU A 411 -15.04 6.84 0.65
CA GLU A 411 -16.41 7.28 0.94
C GLU A 411 -17.38 6.12 1.20
N LEU A 412 -18.33 6.37 2.10
CA LEU A 412 -19.46 5.50 2.38
C LEU A 412 -20.40 5.41 1.15
N PRO A 413 -21.11 4.29 0.98
CA PRO A 413 -22.03 4.12 -0.14
C PRO A 413 -23.19 5.13 -0.09
N HIS A 414 -23.67 5.47 1.10
CA HIS A 414 -24.88 6.25 1.33
C HIS A 414 -24.61 7.71 1.78
N LYS A 415 -23.34 8.08 2.01
CA LYS A 415 -22.92 9.43 2.47
C LYS A 415 -21.57 9.81 1.86
N SER A 416 -21.35 11.09 1.58
CA SER A 416 -20.04 11.63 1.16
C SER A 416 -19.11 11.89 2.34
N HIS A 417 -18.88 10.86 3.16
CA HIS A 417 -17.89 10.87 4.24
C HIS A 417 -17.08 9.57 4.19
N PRO A 418 -15.80 9.58 4.59
CA PRO A 418 -14.97 8.38 4.57
C PRO A 418 -15.45 7.35 5.60
N LEU A 419 -15.20 6.07 5.36
CA LEU A 419 -15.64 4.96 6.22
C LEU A 419 -15.22 5.14 7.69
N ILE A 420 -14.03 5.70 7.94
CA ILE A 420 -13.55 6.01 9.30
C ILE A 420 -14.52 6.86 10.12
N SER A 421 -15.26 7.77 9.46
CA SER A 421 -16.24 8.63 10.14
C SER A 421 -17.38 7.84 10.76
N GLU A 422 -17.79 6.73 10.13
CA GLU A 422 -18.85 5.86 10.61
C GLU A 422 -18.39 5.04 11.82
N LEU A 423 -17.15 4.56 11.80
CA LEU A 423 -16.55 3.84 12.93
C LEU A 423 -16.46 4.74 14.17
N ILE A 424 -16.04 6.00 13.99
CA ILE A 424 -16.02 6.99 15.07
C ILE A 424 -17.44 7.25 15.57
N ALA A 425 -18.40 7.46 14.68
CA ALA A 425 -19.79 7.70 15.06
C ALA A 425 -20.41 6.53 15.85
N LEU A 426 -20.13 5.29 15.44
CA LEU A 426 -20.58 4.07 16.14
C LEU A 426 -19.99 3.96 17.55
N SER A 427 -18.75 4.41 17.74
CA SER A 427 -18.07 4.29 19.04
C SER A 427 -18.63 5.23 20.11
N GLY A 428 -19.26 6.33 19.69
CA GLY A 428 -19.65 7.42 20.59
C GLY A 428 -18.47 8.21 21.16
N ASP A 429 -17.24 7.90 20.75
CA ASP A 429 -16.03 8.61 21.17
C ASP A 429 -15.86 9.94 20.42
N THR A 430 -15.10 10.85 21.01
CA THR A 430 -14.59 12.00 20.25
C THR A 430 -13.55 11.50 19.22
N PRO A 431 -13.34 12.20 18.09
CA PRO A 431 -12.32 11.82 17.11
C PRO A 431 -10.93 11.64 17.72
N GLU A 432 -10.56 12.49 18.69
CA GLU A 432 -9.28 12.37 19.42
C GLU A 432 -9.20 11.09 20.27
N ALA A 433 -10.24 10.79 21.06
CA ALA A 433 -10.25 9.60 21.91
C ALA A 433 -10.21 8.32 21.07
N TRP A 434 -10.99 8.28 19.98
CA TRP A 434 -10.98 7.17 19.04
C TRP A 434 -9.61 6.99 18.39
N PHE A 435 -9.00 8.07 17.89
CA PHE A 435 -7.68 8.02 17.25
C PHE A 435 -6.58 7.62 18.22
N ARG A 436 -6.64 8.06 19.47
CA ARG A 436 -5.71 7.63 20.52
C ARG A 436 -5.78 6.13 20.76
N HIS A 437 -7.00 5.60 20.92
CA HIS A 437 -7.23 4.17 21.08
C HIS A 437 -6.73 3.39 19.86
N TYR A 438 -7.07 3.84 18.65
CA TYR A 438 -6.59 3.27 17.40
C TYR A 438 -5.05 3.24 17.34
N THR A 439 -4.41 4.38 17.58
CA THR A 439 -2.95 4.53 17.57
C THR A 439 -2.27 3.56 18.52
N ARG A 440 -2.82 3.38 19.73
CA ARG A 440 -2.30 2.44 20.72
C ARG A 440 -2.39 0.98 20.28
N VAL A 441 -3.51 0.60 19.63
CA VAL A 441 -3.71 -0.76 19.09
C VAL A 441 -2.69 -1.07 18.00
N ILE A 442 -2.32 -0.09 17.18
CA ILE A 442 -1.32 -0.26 16.11
C ILE A 442 0.12 -0.23 16.66
N LEU A 443 0.48 0.79 17.44
CA LEU A 443 1.87 1.03 17.83
C LEU A 443 2.44 -0.06 18.75
N LYS A 444 1.63 -0.56 19.69
CA LYS A 444 2.11 -1.55 20.68
C LYS A 444 2.74 -2.78 20.01
N PRO A 445 2.04 -3.55 19.18
CA PRO A 445 2.63 -4.72 18.53
C PRO A 445 3.72 -4.37 17.52
N VAL A 446 3.59 -3.26 16.77
CA VAL A 446 4.61 -2.85 15.79
C VAL A 446 5.95 -2.55 16.47
N LEU A 447 5.94 -1.74 17.54
CA LEU A 447 7.16 -1.42 18.27
C LEU A 447 7.70 -2.61 19.08
N ALA A 448 6.83 -3.47 19.61
CA ALA A 448 7.28 -4.66 20.31
C ALA A 448 8.01 -5.64 19.37
N MET A 449 7.45 -5.92 18.19
CA MET A 449 8.10 -6.74 17.16
C MET A 449 9.44 -6.13 16.72
N TYR A 450 9.48 -4.81 16.53
CA TYR A 450 10.68 -4.11 16.11
C TYR A 450 11.77 -4.09 17.19
N LEU A 451 11.47 -3.61 18.40
CA LEU A 451 12.48 -3.36 19.44
C LEU A 451 12.95 -4.65 20.13
N ILE A 452 12.04 -5.60 20.39
CA ILE A 452 12.38 -6.83 21.14
C ILE A 452 12.95 -7.89 20.21
N TYR A 453 12.36 -8.03 19.02
CA TYR A 453 12.68 -9.10 18.07
C TYR A 453 13.42 -8.61 16.84
N GLY A 454 13.60 -7.31 16.63
CA GLY A 454 14.25 -6.80 15.43
C GLY A 454 13.42 -7.01 14.16
N VAL A 455 12.13 -7.31 14.24
CA VAL A 455 11.29 -7.60 13.06
C VAL A 455 10.45 -6.37 12.74
N ALA A 456 10.66 -5.77 11.57
CA ALA A 456 9.79 -4.71 11.09
C ALA A 456 8.58 -5.30 10.38
N LEU A 457 7.39 -4.96 10.89
CA LEU A 457 6.13 -5.21 10.18
C LEU A 457 5.93 -4.09 9.16
N GLU A 458 5.61 -4.44 7.90
CA GLU A 458 5.26 -3.46 6.85
C GLU A 458 3.83 -2.93 7.07
N ALA A 459 3.62 -2.23 8.19
CA ALA A 459 2.31 -1.81 8.67
C ALA A 459 1.71 -0.59 7.92
N HIS A 460 1.88 -0.55 6.60
CA HIS A 460 1.27 0.45 5.72
C HIS A 460 -0.20 0.11 5.43
N GLN A 461 -0.90 1.01 4.73
CA GLN A 461 -2.36 0.95 4.58
C GLN A 461 -2.89 -0.33 3.90
N GLN A 462 -2.20 -0.82 2.87
CA GLN A 462 -2.62 -2.00 2.12
C GLN A 462 -2.33 -3.33 2.85
N ASN A 463 -1.24 -3.41 3.62
CA ASN A 463 -0.79 -4.65 4.27
C ASN A 463 -1.36 -4.82 5.68
N THR A 464 -2.03 -3.79 6.20
CA THR A 464 -2.69 -3.82 7.51
C THR A 464 -4.20 -3.93 7.36
N GLN A 465 -4.80 -4.92 8.02
CA GLN A 465 -6.22 -4.91 8.35
C GLN A 465 -6.38 -4.61 9.84
N VAL A 466 -7.42 -3.88 10.20
CA VAL A 466 -7.79 -3.66 11.61
C VAL A 466 -9.12 -4.35 11.86
N LEU A 467 -9.18 -5.08 12.96
CA LEU A 467 -10.41 -5.66 13.48
C LEU A 467 -11.16 -4.57 14.25
N PHE A 468 -12.41 -4.31 13.86
CA PHE A 468 -13.30 -3.41 14.58
C PHE A 468 -14.44 -4.19 15.22
N ASP A 469 -14.72 -3.91 16.49
CA ASP A 469 -15.87 -4.48 17.20
C ASP A 469 -17.21 -3.86 16.72
N ASP A 470 -18.31 -4.29 17.32
CA ASP A 470 -19.64 -3.78 17.01
C ASP A 470 -19.83 -2.29 17.33
N SER A 471 -19.10 -1.80 18.34
CA SER A 471 -19.00 -0.36 18.66
C SER A 471 -18.12 0.42 17.70
N GLY A 472 -17.48 -0.18 16.69
CA GLY A 472 -16.61 0.55 15.76
C GLY A 472 -15.25 0.94 16.35
N ARG A 473 -14.82 0.35 17.46
CA ARG A 473 -13.49 0.55 18.05
C ARG A 473 -12.51 -0.51 17.57
N ALA A 474 -11.26 -0.09 17.37
CA ALA A 474 -10.19 -1.00 16.96
C ALA A 474 -9.87 -2.00 18.08
N VAL A 475 -9.77 -3.29 17.73
CA VAL A 475 -9.51 -4.38 18.68
C VAL A 475 -8.08 -4.88 18.54
N ALA A 476 -7.66 -5.18 17.32
CA ALA A 476 -6.37 -5.76 16.96
C ALA A 476 -6.03 -5.43 15.51
N MET A 477 -4.76 -5.55 15.15
CA MET A 477 -4.29 -5.50 13.76
C MET A 477 -3.99 -6.91 13.23
N LEU A 478 -4.31 -7.12 11.95
CA LEU A 478 -3.87 -8.25 11.16
C LEU A 478 -2.87 -7.76 10.12
N ILE A 479 -1.71 -8.39 10.03
CA ILE A 479 -0.67 -8.03 9.07
C ILE A 479 -0.50 -9.13 8.01
N ARG A 480 -0.21 -8.73 6.77
CA ARG A 480 0.10 -9.62 5.63
C ARG A 480 1.31 -9.09 4.86
N ASP A 481 1.88 -9.98 4.03
CA ASP A 481 3.01 -9.72 3.14
C ASP A 481 4.36 -9.58 3.85
N PHE A 482 5.16 -10.65 3.81
CA PHE A 482 6.46 -10.69 4.50
C PHE A 482 7.64 -10.96 3.58
N GLY A 483 7.39 -11.21 2.30
CA GLY A 483 8.44 -11.53 1.33
C GLY A 483 9.47 -10.40 1.14
N ASP A 484 9.07 -9.16 1.46
CA ASP A 484 9.91 -7.97 1.45
C ASP A 484 10.19 -7.41 2.85
N GLY A 485 9.92 -8.19 3.90
CA GLY A 485 10.16 -7.81 5.29
C GLY A 485 11.60 -7.41 5.57
N ARG A 486 11.79 -6.70 6.69
CA ARG A 486 13.10 -6.27 7.17
C ARG A 486 13.28 -6.78 8.60
N SER A 487 14.42 -7.41 8.87
CA SER A 487 14.72 -7.97 10.18
C SER A 487 16.17 -7.72 10.59
N TRP A 488 16.40 -7.48 11.88
CA TRP A 488 17.72 -7.28 12.47
C TRP A 488 18.10 -8.53 13.28
N ALA A 489 19.05 -9.28 12.75
CA ALA A 489 19.43 -10.60 13.26
C ALA A 489 19.93 -10.59 14.71
N PRO A 490 20.68 -9.59 15.21
CA PRO A 490 21.12 -9.57 16.60
C PRO A 490 19.96 -9.61 17.62
N ALA A 491 18.88 -8.88 17.39
CA ALA A 491 17.72 -8.90 18.28
C ALA A 491 16.98 -10.25 18.22
N LEU A 492 16.78 -10.82 17.02
CA LEU A 492 16.22 -12.17 16.85
C LEU A 492 17.04 -13.22 17.62
N ARG A 493 18.36 -13.22 17.44
CA ARG A 493 19.28 -14.17 18.08
C ARG A 493 19.28 -14.03 19.60
N LYS A 494 19.16 -12.80 20.12
CA LYS A 494 19.01 -12.55 21.58
C LYS A 494 17.75 -13.21 22.15
N GLN A 495 16.69 -13.34 21.37
CA GLN A 495 15.44 -14.03 21.75
C GLN A 495 15.46 -15.53 21.42
N GLY A 496 16.58 -16.07 20.91
CA GLY A 496 16.74 -17.49 20.60
C GLY A 496 16.22 -17.91 19.22
N TYR A 497 15.94 -16.95 18.32
CA TYR A 497 15.55 -17.24 16.95
C TYR A 497 16.72 -17.07 15.98
N ASP A 498 16.77 -17.94 14.97
CA ASP A 498 17.71 -17.84 13.85
C ASP A 498 16.93 -17.81 12.54
N LEU A 499 17.10 -16.73 11.77
CA LEU A 499 16.45 -16.55 10.48
C LEU A 499 17.48 -16.67 9.38
N LYS A 500 17.47 -17.81 8.69
CA LYS A 500 18.38 -18.04 7.56
C LYS A 500 18.09 -17.03 6.43
N PRO A 501 19.02 -16.12 6.11
CA PRO A 501 18.82 -15.14 5.05
C PRO A 501 18.79 -15.80 3.67
N TYR A 502 18.13 -15.14 2.73
CA TYR A 502 18.33 -15.36 1.30
C TYR A 502 19.21 -14.25 0.74
N ILE A 503 20.29 -14.62 0.05
CA ILE A 503 21.26 -13.68 -0.52
C ILE A 503 21.44 -14.05 -1.99
N TRP A 504 21.24 -13.08 -2.87
CA TRP A 504 21.45 -13.22 -4.30
C TRP A 504 21.95 -11.89 -4.89
N PRO A 505 22.90 -11.91 -5.85
CA PRO A 505 23.40 -10.68 -6.46
C PRO A 505 22.28 -9.80 -7.02
N GLY A 506 22.27 -8.52 -6.64
CA GLY A 506 21.27 -7.54 -7.10
C GLY A 506 19.92 -7.61 -6.37
N ILE A 507 19.72 -8.56 -5.45
CA ILE A 507 18.54 -8.63 -4.58
C ILE A 507 18.89 -8.02 -3.22
N LEU A 508 18.05 -7.09 -2.76
CA LEU A 508 18.23 -6.46 -1.46
C LEU A 508 18.06 -7.49 -0.33
N PRO A 509 18.98 -7.50 0.66
CA PRO A 509 18.82 -8.29 1.87
C PRO A 509 17.54 -7.92 2.64
N THR A 510 16.96 -8.92 3.28
CA THR A 510 15.81 -8.78 4.20
C THR A 510 16.22 -9.00 5.67
N VAL A 511 17.44 -9.47 5.89
CA VAL A 511 18.05 -9.73 7.21
C VAL A 511 19.33 -8.93 7.29
N PHE A 512 19.46 -8.11 8.34
CA PHE A 512 20.59 -7.21 8.56
C PHE A 512 21.33 -7.63 9.83
N GLU A 513 22.65 -7.67 9.77
CA GLU A 513 23.51 -8.02 10.91
C GLU A 513 24.03 -6.77 11.62
N ASP A 514 24.58 -5.82 10.87
CA ASP A 514 25.35 -4.72 11.44
C ASP A 514 24.50 -3.48 11.76
N ASP A 515 23.63 -3.08 10.84
CA ASP A 515 22.85 -1.84 10.94
C ASP A 515 21.35 -2.11 11.03
N ILE A 516 20.72 -1.53 12.05
CA ILE A 516 19.28 -1.59 12.27
C ILE A 516 18.53 -0.52 11.45
N GLU A 517 19.22 0.49 10.91
CA GLU A 517 18.61 1.60 10.17
C GLU A 517 17.64 1.14 9.06
N PRO A 518 17.96 0.14 8.21
CA PRO A 518 17.03 -0.31 7.18
C PRO A 518 15.73 -0.91 7.74
N VAL A 519 15.79 -1.48 8.95
CA VAL A 519 14.64 -2.03 9.68
C VAL A 519 13.86 -0.87 10.33
N ARG A 520 14.57 0.09 10.94
CA ARG A 520 13.99 1.29 11.56
C ARG A 520 13.21 2.12 10.55
N THR A 521 13.85 2.49 9.45
CA THR A 521 13.27 3.32 8.39
C THR A 521 12.06 2.62 7.77
N PHE A 522 12.07 1.29 7.67
CA PHE A 522 10.90 0.52 7.22
C PHE A 522 9.71 0.62 8.19
N VAL A 523 9.93 0.59 9.51
CA VAL A 523 8.87 0.81 10.51
C VAL A 523 8.35 2.24 10.45
N VAL A 524 9.24 3.23 10.38
CA VAL A 524 8.86 4.66 10.32
C VAL A 524 8.04 4.94 9.07
N ASP A 525 8.51 4.51 7.90
CA ASP A 525 7.82 4.70 6.63
C ASP A 525 6.45 4.01 6.61
N ALA A 526 6.41 2.71 6.94
CA ALA A 526 5.18 1.96 6.84
C ALA A 526 4.14 2.35 7.89
N CYS A 527 4.53 2.47 9.17
CA CYS A 527 3.60 2.69 10.28
C CYS A 527 3.33 4.18 10.54
N LEU A 528 4.36 5.03 10.56
CA LEU A 528 4.19 6.44 10.91
C LEU A 528 3.77 7.27 9.70
N VAL A 529 4.55 7.20 8.61
CA VAL A 529 4.33 8.05 7.41
C VAL A 529 3.14 7.56 6.60
N SER A 530 3.15 6.30 6.19
CA SER A 530 2.15 5.77 5.27
C SER A 530 0.81 5.46 5.92
N HIS A 531 0.73 5.41 7.25
CA HIS A 531 -0.46 4.94 7.97
C HIS A 531 -0.96 5.96 8.99
N LEU A 532 -0.30 6.15 10.14
CA LEU A 532 -0.83 7.00 11.21
C LEU A 532 -0.90 8.48 10.82
N HIS A 533 0.10 8.98 10.08
CA HIS A 533 0.10 10.33 9.53
C HIS A 533 -1.06 10.56 8.56
N GLU A 534 -1.37 9.61 7.68
CA GLU A 534 -2.48 9.72 6.73
C GLU A 534 -3.84 9.73 7.45
N ILE A 535 -4.01 8.92 8.50
CA ILE A 535 -5.22 8.97 9.34
C ILE A 535 -5.30 10.33 10.05
N ALA A 536 -4.19 10.83 10.62
CA ALA A 536 -4.16 12.15 11.25
C ALA A 536 -4.55 13.27 10.26
N LEU A 537 -4.05 13.24 9.02
CA LEU A 537 -4.46 14.17 7.96
C LEU A 537 -5.96 14.08 7.67
N CYS A 538 -6.47 12.86 7.49
CA CYS A 538 -7.88 12.61 7.21
C CYS A 538 -8.78 13.17 8.31
N LEU A 539 -8.47 12.87 9.57
CA LEU A 539 -9.27 13.31 10.72
C LEU A 539 -9.15 14.83 10.96
N THR A 540 -7.96 15.41 10.78
CA THR A 540 -7.76 16.86 10.89
C THR A 540 -8.65 17.60 9.92
N HIS A 541 -8.70 17.13 8.66
CA HIS A 541 -9.56 17.71 7.63
C HIS A 541 -11.05 17.46 7.90
N LEU A 542 -11.43 16.21 8.18
CA LEU A 542 -12.82 15.79 8.36
C LEU A 542 -13.52 16.52 9.52
N TYR A 543 -12.79 16.75 10.62
CA TYR A 543 -13.34 17.36 11.83
C TYR A 543 -12.88 18.81 12.04
N CYS A 544 -12.26 19.43 11.03
CA CYS A 544 -11.78 20.81 11.06
C CYS A 544 -10.92 21.12 12.30
N ILE A 545 -10.00 20.23 12.65
CA ILE A 545 -9.12 20.41 13.81
C ILE A 545 -8.11 21.53 13.49
N PRO A 546 -8.05 22.61 14.29
CA PRO A 546 -7.28 23.82 13.94
C PRO A 546 -5.78 23.73 14.23
N ASP A 547 -5.32 22.65 14.86
CA ASP A 547 -3.92 22.47 15.27
C ASP A 547 -3.40 21.05 14.97
N ASN A 548 -2.14 20.81 15.34
CA ASN A 548 -1.47 19.53 15.12
C ASN A 548 -1.86 18.46 16.16
N ARG A 549 -3.09 18.45 16.69
CA ARG A 549 -3.47 17.60 17.83
C ARG A 549 -3.25 16.12 17.57
N PHE A 550 -3.60 15.60 16.40
CA PHE A 550 -3.44 14.17 16.12
C PHE A 550 -1.96 13.74 16.04
N TRP A 551 -1.04 14.60 15.60
CA TRP A 551 0.39 14.30 15.69
C TRP A 551 0.89 14.30 17.14
N LYS A 552 0.33 15.17 18.01
CA LYS A 552 0.57 15.08 19.47
C LYS A 552 0.13 13.75 20.04
N VAL A 553 -1.04 13.26 19.64
CA VAL A 553 -1.52 11.92 20.04
C VAL A 553 -0.54 10.83 19.61
N ILE A 554 -0.02 10.88 18.38
CA ILE A 554 1.00 9.92 17.91
C ILE A 554 2.24 9.96 18.81
N GLY A 555 2.78 11.15 19.10
CA GLY A 555 3.96 11.30 19.96
C GLY A 555 3.73 10.83 21.41
N GLU A 556 2.57 11.16 21.99
CA GLU A 556 2.18 10.73 23.34
C GLU A 556 2.07 9.19 23.42
N GLU A 557 1.40 8.54 22.47
CA GLU A 557 1.26 7.08 22.47
C GLU A 557 2.58 6.37 22.13
N LEU A 558 3.42 6.92 21.24
CA LEU A 558 4.77 6.43 21.00
C LEU A 558 5.59 6.41 22.30
N ASP A 559 5.64 7.53 23.01
CA ASP A 559 6.40 7.64 24.27
C ASP A 559 5.89 6.67 25.34
N LEU A 560 4.57 6.49 25.44
CA LEU A 560 3.96 5.51 26.34
C LEU A 560 4.38 4.07 26.00
N VAL A 561 4.36 3.69 24.71
CA VAL A 561 4.78 2.35 24.28
C VAL A 561 6.28 2.15 24.50
N PHE A 562 7.13 3.15 24.21
CA PHE A 562 8.56 3.08 24.53
C PHE A 562 8.78 2.84 26.03
N LYS A 563 8.10 3.59 26.90
CA LYS A 563 8.18 3.40 28.36
C LYS A 563 7.70 2.02 28.81
N GLU A 564 6.63 1.50 28.20
CA GLU A 564 6.11 0.15 28.48
C GLU A 564 7.12 -0.94 28.12
N LEU A 565 7.85 -0.77 27.00
CA LEU A 565 8.81 -1.75 26.51
C LEU A 565 10.21 -1.62 27.14
N HIS A 566 10.55 -0.48 27.74
CA HIS A 566 11.87 -0.20 28.33
C HIS A 566 12.39 -1.31 29.24
N PRO A 567 11.61 -1.91 30.18
CA PRO A 567 12.11 -2.96 31.06
C PRO A 567 12.59 -4.25 30.36
N ARG A 568 12.28 -4.42 29.07
CA ARG A 568 12.65 -5.58 28.25
C ARG A 568 13.86 -5.32 27.34
N LEU A 569 14.38 -4.10 27.34
CA LEU A 569 15.38 -3.62 26.39
C LEU A 569 16.66 -3.23 27.12
N ASP A 570 17.76 -3.18 26.38
CA ASP A 570 18.99 -2.57 26.89
C ASP A 570 18.80 -1.04 26.96
N ASP A 571 19.28 -0.41 28.03
CA ASP A 571 19.07 1.03 28.27
C ASP A 571 19.64 1.90 27.14
N SER A 572 20.83 1.56 26.64
CA SER A 572 21.48 2.36 25.59
C SER A 572 20.74 2.23 24.26
N PHE A 573 20.31 1.02 23.92
CA PHE A 573 19.50 0.75 22.74
C PHE A 573 18.15 1.45 22.82
N TRP A 574 17.47 1.38 23.98
CA TRP A 574 16.19 2.04 24.20
C TRP A 574 16.29 3.55 24.01
N HIS A 575 17.28 4.19 24.62
CA HIS A 575 17.51 5.63 24.47
C HIS A 575 17.78 5.99 23.00
N GLN A 576 18.65 5.25 22.32
CA GLN A 576 18.98 5.50 20.92
C GLN A 576 17.76 5.41 20.01
N GLU A 577 16.97 4.35 20.12
CA GLU A 577 15.79 4.16 19.26
C GLU A 577 14.69 5.15 19.57
N ARG A 578 14.45 5.46 20.85
CA ARG A 578 13.48 6.49 21.22
C ARG A 578 13.87 7.85 20.65
N GLU A 579 15.14 8.23 20.72
CA GLU A 579 15.63 9.49 20.12
C GLU A 579 15.39 9.55 18.61
N HIS A 580 15.62 8.44 17.88
CA HIS A 580 15.34 8.39 16.45
C HIS A 580 13.85 8.62 16.14
N PHE A 581 12.95 7.92 16.84
CA PHE A 581 11.51 8.03 16.57
C PHE A 581 10.94 9.40 16.95
N MET A 582 11.40 9.96 18.07
CA MET A 582 10.86 11.20 18.63
C MET A 582 11.46 12.46 17.99
N ASN A 583 12.72 12.41 17.54
CA ASN A 583 13.45 13.63 17.17
C ASN A 583 14.06 13.63 15.76
N HIS A 584 14.31 12.48 15.13
CA HIS A 584 14.94 12.46 13.81
C HIS A 584 13.91 12.53 12.67
N PRO A 585 14.27 13.08 11.49
CA PRO A 585 13.41 13.11 10.32
C PRO A 585 12.82 11.74 9.99
N TRP A 586 11.57 11.74 9.50
CA TRP A 586 10.93 10.53 9.00
C TRP A 586 11.33 10.31 7.55
N TYR A 587 12.06 9.23 7.28
CA TYR A 587 12.50 8.89 5.93
C TYR A 587 11.47 8.02 5.20
N THR A 588 11.24 8.32 3.93
CA THR A 588 10.37 7.56 3.02
C THR A 588 10.91 7.60 1.59
N ARG A 589 10.37 6.76 0.70
CA ARG A 589 10.82 6.66 -0.70
C ARG A 589 10.39 7.87 -1.52
N SER A 590 11.29 8.36 -2.37
CA SER A 590 11.05 9.49 -3.29
C SER A 590 10.45 9.01 -4.61
N LEU A 591 9.20 8.54 -4.59
CA LEU A 591 8.59 7.85 -5.72
C LEU A 591 8.49 8.71 -6.99
N MET A 592 8.16 10.01 -6.86
CA MET A 592 8.10 10.92 -8.01
C MET A 592 9.48 11.22 -8.56
N SER A 593 10.47 11.44 -7.69
CA SER A 593 11.86 11.60 -8.08
C SER A 593 12.38 10.39 -8.83
N MET A 594 12.14 9.19 -8.29
CA MET A 594 12.51 7.92 -8.92
C MET A 594 11.90 7.79 -10.31
N HIS A 595 10.61 8.08 -10.48
CA HIS A 595 9.93 7.96 -11.77
C HIS A 595 10.47 8.96 -12.79
N LEU A 596 10.61 10.23 -12.41
CA LEU A 596 11.18 11.29 -13.27
C LEU A 596 12.64 10.99 -13.68
N GLN A 597 13.39 10.29 -12.81
CA GLN A 597 14.75 9.82 -13.08
C GLN A 597 14.80 8.40 -13.67
N GLN A 598 13.67 7.89 -14.17
CA GLN A 598 13.55 6.61 -14.85
C GLN A 598 14.06 5.41 -14.02
N TYR A 599 13.89 5.47 -12.71
CA TYR A 599 14.29 4.45 -11.75
C TYR A 599 15.78 4.06 -11.82
N THR A 600 16.64 4.99 -12.25
CA THR A 600 18.11 4.81 -12.29
C THR A 600 18.67 4.50 -10.90
N ASP A 601 18.13 5.15 -9.86
CA ASP A 601 18.28 4.73 -8.47
C ASP A 601 16.92 4.36 -7.87
N TYR A 602 16.69 3.07 -7.64
CA TYR A 602 15.44 2.56 -7.07
C TYR A 602 15.37 2.67 -5.54
N ARG A 603 16.41 3.24 -4.91
CA ARG A 603 16.57 3.38 -3.46
C ARG A 603 16.50 4.82 -2.98
N LEU A 604 16.14 5.75 -3.86
CA LEU A 604 16.07 7.16 -3.51
C LEU A 604 15.04 7.40 -2.41
N GLN A 605 15.48 8.10 -1.36
CA GLN A 605 14.68 8.47 -0.20
C GLN A 605 14.84 9.97 0.10
N HIS A 606 13.88 10.51 0.83
CA HIS A 606 13.93 11.87 1.37
C HIS A 606 13.49 11.85 2.83
N GLY A 607 13.98 12.83 3.60
CA GLY A 607 13.60 13.03 4.99
C GLY A 607 12.52 14.11 5.11
N LEU A 608 11.38 13.72 5.69
CA LEU A 608 10.33 14.61 6.15
C LEU A 608 10.67 15.14 7.55
N ASN A 609 10.33 16.39 7.83
CA ASN A 609 10.44 16.98 9.15
C ASN A 609 9.64 16.14 10.14
N ASN A 610 10.25 15.79 11.28
CA ASN A 610 9.57 14.99 12.29
C ASN A 610 8.47 15.85 12.94
N PRO A 611 7.18 15.50 12.77
CA PRO A 611 6.08 16.30 13.28
C PRO A 611 5.97 16.27 14.82
N LEU A 612 6.81 15.49 15.50
CA LEU A 612 6.82 15.33 16.94
C LEU A 612 7.77 16.33 17.64
N VAL A 613 8.75 16.89 16.93
CA VAL A 613 9.77 17.80 17.49
C VAL A 613 9.19 19.15 17.91
N ASP A 614 8.30 19.71 17.07
CA ASP A 614 7.71 21.04 17.28
C ASP A 614 6.54 21.04 18.28
N LEU A 615 6.29 19.92 18.96
CA LEU A 615 5.19 19.81 19.92
C LEU A 615 5.52 20.41 21.30
N HIS A 616 6.79 20.77 21.53
CA HIS A 616 7.27 21.41 22.76
C HIS A 616 7.51 22.92 22.63
N VAL A 617 7.36 23.50 21.43
CA VAL A 617 7.55 24.93 21.18
C VAL A 617 6.43 25.41 20.25
N GLY A 618 5.62 26.38 20.68
CA GLY A 618 4.51 26.90 19.87
C GLY A 618 4.98 27.31 18.46
N ASN A 619 4.24 26.87 17.45
CA ASN A 619 4.35 27.17 16.01
C ASN A 619 5.46 28.18 15.63
N SER A 620 6.60 27.69 15.16
CA SER A 620 7.66 28.55 14.61
C SER A 620 7.36 29.08 13.20
N TRP A 621 6.17 28.85 12.66
CA TRP A 621 5.70 29.46 11.41
C TRP A 621 5.04 30.84 11.63
N THR A 622 4.76 31.23 12.87
CA THR A 622 4.32 32.59 13.21
C THR A 622 5.52 33.40 13.70
N LYS A 623 6.36 33.90 12.79
CA LYS A 623 7.21 35.06 13.11
C LYS A 623 6.83 36.23 12.21
N GLU A 624 6.20 37.19 12.89
CA GLU A 624 6.00 38.59 12.56
C GLU A 624 7.01 39.14 11.53
N ASN A 625 6.49 39.51 10.36
CA ASN A 625 7.06 40.60 9.58
C ASN A 625 6.22 41.85 9.82
N ASN A 626 6.43 42.48 10.98
CA ASN A 626 6.19 43.91 11.13
C ASN A 626 7.44 44.62 10.61
N TYR A 627 7.34 45.28 9.46
CA TYR A 627 8.24 46.37 9.10
C TYR A 627 7.41 47.61 8.75
N GLU A 628 7.79 48.71 9.38
CA GLU A 628 7.34 50.09 9.19
C GLU A 628 7.37 50.56 7.73
#